data_AF-A0A1F9X5W0-F1
#
_entry.id   AF-A0A1F9X5W0-F1
#
_cell.length_a   1.000
_cell.length_b   1.000
_cell.length_c   1.000
_cell.angle_alpha   90.00
_cell.angle_beta   90.00
_cell.angle_gamma   90.00
#
_symmetry.space_group_name_H-M   'P 1'
#
loop_
_entity.id
_entity.type
_entity.pdbx_description
1 polymer ?
#
loop_
_entity_poly.entity_id
_entity_poly.type
_entity_poly.pdbx_seq_one_letter_code
_entity_poly.pdbx_strand_id
1 'polypeptide(L)'
;MQKKYKILFVDTPINPPGGGQFSLLLILKNLNRDIFTPIVYLPEESMYSKILEENGIAFEHVSLSKTYSSLASLKPDIIHCNAPTTKYSFILAFSAACLKIPFVWHVRVTQSVGWRDSLMARYSSKIITISDAVLHKIPLKYRHKVEKIFNAIDTSTFHSGIDPSALREEFGIKENELIIGMIGRLDGWKHQECFIESASLINQKVSNCKFFIVGSGINEKALKNIAANSPIKDKIIFTGYRKDIAQMSSLFCLMIHTAENEAFGRTIVEAMACARPVIAMNSGGPKEIIENAVDGFITACNPDQIAEIAVRLLTDKNLYKTIAENAEKKIKKCFSIDQQISKIENIYKTLIEIYYPDIKCNLCGNSSFEMFERGNTLNVLKCRTCGLVFLNPIPDTSILKDNYTGAYYKPWIDNLQTSRLKLFSNRWNRIGRHVNKGKILDVGCGLGEFLEYAKKNGAYPTGTELSSYAANYVKEKHGIDVINGTLESAKFPADNFDFISIWHVLEHVPDPTSTLKEMHRILKPAGKAVIAVPNLNNILYRLVYFIFKRKIPRLFTEKEREFHVYFYTHATLRKMLTKAGFRIIEERIDIDRSFWAEKLIDRISYVLYKLTGINTGIAIEFLVEKP
;
A
#
# COMPACT_ATOMS: atom_id res chain seq x y z
N MET A 1 26.67 -2.92 -11.99
CA MET A 1 26.23 -3.19 -10.60
C MET A 1 25.07 -2.27 -10.27
N GLN A 2 23.93 -2.81 -9.82
CA GLN A 2 22.76 -2.03 -9.42
C GLN A 2 23.11 -1.18 -8.18
N LYS A 3 22.65 0.08 -8.12
CA LYS A 3 22.85 0.94 -6.95
C LYS A 3 22.16 0.29 -5.75
N LYS A 4 22.92 -0.03 -4.68
CA LYS A 4 22.35 -0.42 -3.38
C LYS A 4 22.03 0.83 -2.56
N TYR A 5 20.87 0.84 -1.91
CA TYR A 5 20.39 1.97 -1.11
C TYR A 5 20.66 1.75 0.38
N LYS A 6 21.27 2.72 1.04
CA LYS A 6 21.63 2.68 2.46
C LYS A 6 20.41 2.99 3.31
N ILE A 7 19.98 2.02 4.12
CA ILE A 7 18.89 2.19 5.08
C ILE A 7 19.49 2.24 6.48
N LEU A 8 19.43 3.40 7.13
CA LEU A 8 19.89 3.56 8.50
C LEU A 8 18.77 3.17 9.47
N PHE A 9 18.92 2.06 10.16
CA PHE A 9 18.06 1.65 11.26
C PHE A 9 18.58 2.23 12.58
N VAL A 10 17.67 2.75 13.38
CA VAL A 10 18.00 3.36 14.68
C VAL A 10 17.06 2.86 15.75
N ASP A 11 17.62 2.34 16.86
CA ASP A 11 16.88 1.91 18.04
C ASP A 11 17.48 2.51 19.32
N THR A 12 16.67 2.64 20.37
CA THR A 12 17.15 2.96 21.72
C THR A 12 16.84 1.76 22.62
N PRO A 13 17.77 0.78 22.70
CA PRO A 13 17.46 -0.52 23.28
C PRO A 13 17.20 -0.42 24.79
N ILE A 14 16.27 -1.24 25.27
CA ILE A 14 16.09 -1.52 26.69
C ILE A 14 16.86 -2.77 27.09
N ASN A 15 17.19 -2.91 28.37
CA ASN A 15 17.90 -4.08 28.90
C ASN A 15 17.05 -4.76 29.99
N PRO A 16 16.70 -6.06 29.85
CA PRO A 16 16.89 -6.92 28.67
C PRO A 16 16.05 -6.46 27.46
N PRO A 17 16.43 -6.85 26.22
CA PRO A 17 15.75 -6.45 25.00
C PRO A 17 14.31 -6.95 24.96
N GLY A 18 13.41 -6.11 24.44
CA GLY A 18 11.99 -6.41 24.32
C GLY A 18 11.58 -6.81 22.90
N GLY A 19 10.27 -6.99 22.73
CA GLY A 19 9.69 -7.41 21.45
C GLY A 19 9.96 -6.46 20.28
N GLY A 20 10.15 -5.16 20.53
CA GLY A 20 10.49 -4.19 19.50
C GLY A 20 11.87 -4.41 18.89
N GLN A 21 12.85 -4.81 19.71
CA GLN A 21 14.19 -5.18 19.29
C GLN A 21 14.20 -6.47 18.47
N PHE A 22 13.53 -7.53 18.96
CA PHE A 22 13.44 -8.78 18.21
C PHE A 22 12.69 -8.63 16.88
N SER A 23 11.68 -7.76 16.82
CA SER A 23 11.00 -7.44 15.55
C SER A 23 11.91 -6.70 14.58
N LEU A 24 12.77 -5.79 15.08
CA LEU A 24 13.77 -5.12 14.26
C LEU A 24 14.82 -6.11 13.73
N LEU A 25 15.27 -7.05 14.57
CA LEU A 25 16.19 -8.11 14.18
C LEU A 25 15.64 -8.94 13.01
N LEU A 26 14.36 -9.33 13.07
CA LEU A 26 13.70 -10.04 11.97
C LEU A 26 13.69 -9.22 10.67
N ILE A 27 13.46 -7.91 10.75
CA ILE A 27 13.53 -7.02 9.59
C ILE A 27 14.95 -7.01 9.01
N LEU A 28 15.97 -6.84 9.86
CA LEU A 28 17.37 -6.77 9.44
C LEU A 28 17.86 -8.06 8.79
N LYS A 29 17.43 -9.23 9.30
CA LYS A 29 17.80 -10.54 8.74
C LYS A 29 17.22 -10.79 7.34
N ASN A 30 16.00 -10.30 7.09
CA ASN A 30 15.23 -10.68 5.91
C ASN A 30 15.12 -9.57 4.84
N LEU A 31 15.73 -8.40 5.08
CA LEU A 31 15.76 -7.33 4.10
C LEU A 31 16.54 -7.75 2.84
N ASN A 32 16.00 -7.48 1.66
CA ASN A 32 16.64 -7.77 0.37
C ASN A 32 17.99 -7.02 0.25
N ARG A 33 19.08 -7.76 0.41
CA ARG A 33 20.46 -7.25 0.39
C ARG A 33 20.97 -6.88 -0.99
N ASP A 34 20.27 -7.26 -2.05
CA ASP A 34 20.60 -6.85 -3.42
C ASP A 34 20.18 -5.41 -3.70
N ILE A 35 19.11 -4.95 -3.02
CA ILE A 35 18.57 -3.59 -3.17
C ILE A 35 19.01 -2.70 -2.00
N PHE A 36 19.00 -3.21 -0.78
CA PHE A 36 19.18 -2.42 0.44
C PHE A 36 20.42 -2.83 1.23
N THR A 37 21.17 -1.83 1.68
CA THR A 37 22.30 -2.00 2.60
C THR A 37 21.87 -1.46 3.98
N PRO A 38 21.49 -2.33 4.93
CA PRO A 38 21.12 -1.87 6.25
C PRO A 38 22.36 -1.47 7.06
N ILE A 39 22.26 -0.36 7.75
CA ILE A 39 23.23 0.16 8.72
C ILE A 39 22.48 0.35 10.03
N VAL A 40 23.07 0.01 11.17
CA VAL A 40 22.40 0.10 12.46
C VAL A 40 23.13 1.07 13.37
N TYR A 41 22.42 2.08 13.90
CA TYR A 41 22.94 2.96 14.95
C TYR A 41 22.25 2.68 16.28
N LEU A 42 23.08 2.59 17.32
CA LEU A 42 22.66 2.48 18.71
C LEU A 42 23.28 3.63 19.53
N PRO A 43 22.58 4.20 20.52
CA PRO A 43 23.14 5.28 21.34
C PRO A 43 24.30 4.83 22.24
N GLU A 44 24.29 3.57 22.69
CA GLU A 44 25.23 2.98 23.64
C GLU A 44 25.25 1.45 23.55
N GLU A 45 26.26 0.81 24.15
CA GLU A 45 26.35 -0.65 24.26
C GLU A 45 25.20 -1.24 25.09
N SER A 46 24.71 -2.41 24.68
CA SER A 46 23.59 -3.06 25.37
C SER A 46 23.59 -4.57 25.12
N MET A 47 22.71 -5.31 25.81
CA MET A 47 22.50 -6.72 25.48
C MET A 47 22.02 -6.91 24.03
N TYR A 48 21.32 -5.91 23.46
CA TYR A 48 20.87 -5.97 22.08
C TYR A 48 22.02 -5.83 21.07
N SER A 49 23.07 -5.04 21.39
CA SER A 49 24.23 -4.92 20.50
C SER A 49 24.96 -6.26 20.36
N LYS A 50 25.10 -7.01 21.46
CA LYS A 50 25.62 -8.40 21.44
C LYS A 50 24.77 -9.34 20.59
N ILE A 51 23.44 -9.22 20.66
CA ILE A 51 22.53 -10.02 19.83
C ILE A 51 22.72 -9.69 18.33
N LEU A 52 22.95 -8.43 17.97
CA LEU A 52 23.24 -8.06 16.58
C LEU A 52 24.56 -8.68 16.10
N GLU A 53 25.61 -8.63 16.91
CA GLU A 53 26.90 -9.28 16.66
C GLU A 53 26.77 -10.79 16.45
N GLU A 54 26.08 -11.49 17.35
CA GLU A 54 25.81 -12.94 17.27
C GLU A 54 25.06 -13.33 15.98
N ASN A 55 24.33 -12.38 15.37
CA ASN A 55 23.58 -12.58 14.15
C ASN A 55 24.26 -11.96 12.91
N GLY A 56 25.54 -11.56 13.01
CA GLY A 56 26.32 -11.02 11.91
C GLY A 56 25.85 -9.65 11.40
N ILE A 57 25.17 -8.87 12.24
CA ILE A 57 24.66 -7.54 11.89
C ILE A 57 25.59 -6.48 12.48
N ALA A 58 26.31 -5.79 11.60
CA ALA A 58 27.15 -4.66 11.98
C ALA A 58 26.31 -3.49 12.50
N PHE A 59 26.80 -2.81 13.54
CA PHE A 59 26.22 -1.60 14.10
C PHE A 59 27.34 -0.61 14.50
N GLU A 60 26.96 0.65 14.69
CA GLU A 60 27.83 1.70 15.22
C GLU A 60 27.19 2.40 16.41
N HIS A 61 28.03 2.86 17.34
CA HIS A 61 27.58 3.69 18.46
C HIS A 61 27.63 5.18 18.11
N VAL A 62 26.46 5.81 18.10
CA VAL A 62 26.32 7.23 17.76
C VAL A 62 25.60 7.97 18.86
N SER A 63 26.38 8.78 19.58
CA SER A 63 25.86 9.63 20.65
C SER A 63 24.95 10.74 20.11
N LEU A 64 24.10 11.26 21.00
CA LEU A 64 23.14 12.32 20.67
C LEU A 64 23.79 13.54 20.00
N SER A 65 24.94 14.00 20.52
CA SER A 65 25.64 15.20 20.05
C SER A 65 26.24 15.04 18.65
N LYS A 66 26.51 13.80 18.21
CA LYS A 66 27.07 13.49 16.89
C LYS A 66 26.00 13.13 15.85
N THR A 67 24.72 13.13 16.21
CA THR A 67 23.63 12.68 15.31
C THR A 67 23.66 13.40 13.96
N TYR A 68 23.65 14.74 13.95
CA TYR A 68 23.61 15.50 12.71
C TYR A 68 24.85 15.28 11.83
N SER A 69 26.06 15.40 12.41
CA SER A 69 27.31 15.24 11.68
C SER A 69 27.48 13.81 11.14
N SER A 70 27.05 12.80 11.90
CA SER A 70 27.08 11.40 11.46
C SER A 70 26.11 11.18 10.29
N LEU A 71 24.89 11.72 10.35
CA LEU A 71 23.95 11.66 9.22
C LEU A 71 24.46 12.40 7.98
N ALA A 72 25.07 13.57 8.16
CA ALA A 72 25.63 14.37 7.07
C ALA A 72 26.84 13.70 6.39
N SER A 73 27.63 12.94 7.16
CA SER A 73 28.75 12.13 6.66
C SER A 73 28.25 10.86 5.99
N LEU A 74 27.41 10.07 6.69
CA LEU A 74 26.92 8.79 6.22
C LEU A 74 26.04 8.93 4.97
N LYS A 75 25.21 9.98 4.89
CA LYS A 75 24.22 10.23 3.83
C LYS A 75 23.38 8.97 3.52
N PRO A 76 22.61 8.44 4.48
CA PRO A 76 21.71 7.33 4.21
C PRO A 76 20.60 7.75 3.24
N ASP A 77 20.10 6.82 2.45
CA ASP A 77 18.98 7.06 1.54
C ASP A 77 17.63 7.08 2.29
N ILE A 78 17.51 6.34 3.40
CA ILE A 78 16.37 6.37 4.35
C ILE A 78 16.87 6.20 5.78
N ILE A 79 16.16 6.82 6.74
CA ILE A 79 16.29 6.51 8.16
C ILE A 79 15.02 5.78 8.64
N HIS A 80 15.16 4.57 9.18
CA HIS A 80 14.11 3.82 9.86
C HIS A 80 14.30 3.88 11.37
N CYS A 81 13.48 4.69 12.05
CA CYS A 81 13.53 4.84 13.50
C CYS A 81 12.57 3.85 14.17
N ASN A 82 13.14 2.87 14.87
CA ASN A 82 12.45 1.84 15.66
C ASN A 82 12.21 2.25 17.12
N ALA A 83 12.85 3.36 17.54
CA ALA A 83 12.84 3.84 18.91
C ALA A 83 11.50 4.48 19.32
N PRO A 84 11.12 4.39 20.61
CA PRO A 84 10.06 5.23 21.17
C PRO A 84 10.40 6.72 21.08
N THR A 85 9.40 7.57 21.31
CA THR A 85 9.59 9.03 21.25
C THR A 85 10.43 9.54 22.41
N THR A 86 11.73 9.72 22.16
CA THR A 86 12.73 10.19 23.12
C THR A 86 13.37 11.50 22.65
N LYS A 87 14.26 12.09 23.46
CA LYS A 87 15.10 13.21 23.01
C LYS A 87 15.96 12.81 21.81
N TYR A 88 16.44 11.57 21.77
CA TYR A 88 17.28 11.03 20.70
C TYR A 88 16.52 10.87 19.39
N SER A 89 15.36 10.20 19.40
CA SER A 89 14.54 10.03 18.20
C SER A 89 14.05 11.38 17.64
N PHE A 90 13.79 12.37 18.51
CA PHE A 90 13.41 13.72 18.09
C PHE A 90 14.55 14.44 17.37
N ILE A 91 15.76 14.45 17.94
CA ILE A 91 16.93 15.07 17.32
C ILE A 91 17.26 14.37 15.99
N LEU A 92 17.12 13.05 15.93
CA LEU A 92 17.27 12.27 14.70
C LEU A 92 16.25 12.70 13.62
N ALA A 93 14.97 12.78 13.96
CA ALA A 93 13.92 13.18 13.02
C ALA A 93 14.11 14.63 12.52
N PHE A 94 14.48 15.55 13.42
CA PHE A 94 14.79 16.94 13.05
C PHE A 94 16.01 17.02 12.13
N SER A 95 17.10 16.30 12.45
CA SER A 95 18.32 16.26 11.64
C SER A 95 18.05 15.68 10.25
N ALA A 96 17.24 14.61 10.17
CA ALA A 96 16.77 14.03 8.92
C ALA A 96 16.02 15.06 8.06
N ALA A 97 15.13 15.85 8.68
CA ALA A 97 14.38 16.90 7.99
C ALA A 97 15.31 18.02 7.45
N CYS A 98 16.29 18.47 8.24
CA CYS A 98 17.30 19.45 7.81
C CYS A 98 18.14 18.96 6.62
N LEU A 99 18.53 17.68 6.64
CA LEU A 99 19.32 17.04 5.60
C LEU A 99 18.48 16.52 4.42
N LYS A 100 17.15 16.68 4.47
CA LYS A 100 16.18 16.17 3.47
C LYS A 100 16.29 14.66 3.25
N ILE A 101 16.58 13.91 4.30
CA ILE A 101 16.62 12.44 4.27
C ILE A 101 15.22 11.92 4.64
N PRO A 102 14.61 11.01 3.84
CA PRO A 102 13.35 10.38 4.19
C PRO A 102 13.40 9.67 5.55
N PHE A 103 12.43 9.98 6.40
CA PHE A 103 12.35 9.46 7.76
C PHE A 103 11.11 8.58 7.94
N VAL A 104 11.33 7.31 8.28
CA VAL A 104 10.29 6.34 8.64
C VAL A 104 10.24 6.21 10.14
N TRP A 105 9.11 6.61 10.74
CA TRP A 105 8.87 6.43 12.17
C TRP A 105 8.06 5.16 12.42
N HIS A 106 8.69 4.14 13.02
CA HIS A 106 8.05 2.88 13.32
C HIS A 106 7.61 2.83 14.78
N VAL A 107 6.31 2.99 15.00
CA VAL A 107 5.70 3.16 16.32
C VAL A 107 5.32 1.82 16.91
N ARG A 108 5.95 1.48 18.04
CA ARG A 108 5.81 0.17 18.71
C ARG A 108 5.29 0.22 20.14
N VAL A 109 5.07 1.40 20.67
CA VAL A 109 4.68 1.63 22.07
C VAL A 109 3.44 2.49 22.14
N THR A 110 2.58 2.23 23.12
CA THR A 110 1.32 2.96 23.32
C THR A 110 1.51 4.26 24.10
N GLN A 111 2.58 4.43 24.87
CA GLN A 111 2.78 5.65 25.66
C GLN A 111 2.98 6.88 24.76
N SER A 112 2.14 7.88 24.95
CA SER A 112 2.20 9.18 24.26
C SER A 112 3.05 10.18 25.05
N VAL A 113 3.78 11.04 24.34
CA VAL A 113 4.52 12.19 24.88
C VAL A 113 3.99 13.52 24.33
N GLY A 114 2.76 13.51 23.81
CA GLY A 114 2.00 14.69 23.42
C GLY A 114 2.65 15.45 22.26
N TRP A 115 3.15 16.66 22.53
CA TRP A 115 3.65 17.56 21.49
C TRP A 115 4.84 17.00 20.72
N ARG A 116 5.68 16.15 21.34
CA ARG A 116 6.82 15.53 20.64
C ARG A 116 6.36 14.50 19.60
N ASP A 117 5.28 13.76 19.86
CA ASP A 117 4.70 12.83 18.86
C ASP A 117 4.18 13.61 17.64
N SER A 118 3.61 14.79 17.85
CA SER A 118 3.18 15.68 16.76
C SER A 118 4.36 16.17 15.90
N LEU A 119 5.52 16.45 16.51
CA LEU A 119 6.72 16.82 15.76
C LEU A 119 7.37 15.63 15.06
N MET A 120 7.44 14.46 15.70
CA MET A 120 7.88 13.22 15.05
C MET A 120 7.03 12.95 13.80
N ALA A 121 5.69 13.00 13.92
CA ALA A 121 4.78 12.82 12.80
C ALA A 121 4.93 13.91 11.71
N ARG A 122 5.24 15.15 12.11
CA ARG A 122 5.52 16.24 11.17
C ARG A 122 6.74 15.93 10.31
N TYR A 123 7.85 15.53 10.94
CA TYR A 123 9.13 15.28 10.26
C TYR A 123 9.20 13.92 9.55
N SER A 124 8.30 13.00 9.89
CA SER A 124 8.22 11.71 9.22
C SER A 124 7.72 11.83 7.77
N SER A 125 8.37 11.12 6.86
CA SER A 125 7.89 10.89 5.49
C SER A 125 6.82 9.79 5.47
N LYS A 126 7.01 8.74 6.28
CA LYS A 126 6.04 7.66 6.54
C LYS A 126 6.06 7.25 8.00
N ILE A 127 4.92 6.77 8.49
CA ILE A 127 4.76 6.30 9.87
C ILE A 127 4.25 4.86 9.79
N ILE A 128 4.95 3.92 10.42
CA ILE A 128 4.52 2.52 10.51
C ILE A 128 3.93 2.29 11.89
N THR A 129 2.71 1.76 11.98
CA THR A 129 2.07 1.36 13.24
C THR A 129 1.89 -0.15 13.28
N ILE A 130 2.19 -0.77 14.43
CA ILE A 130 2.05 -2.23 14.59
C ILE A 130 0.64 -2.69 14.97
N SER A 131 -0.29 -1.76 15.19
CA SER A 131 -1.67 -2.00 15.62
C SER A 131 -2.46 -0.69 15.57
N ASP A 132 -3.78 -0.76 15.65
CA ASP A 132 -4.63 0.42 15.90
C ASP A 132 -4.45 0.95 17.32
N ALA A 133 -4.02 0.10 18.26
CA ALA A 133 -3.74 0.49 19.64
C ALA A 133 -2.71 1.62 19.76
N VAL A 134 -1.73 1.70 18.84
CA VAL A 134 -0.72 2.77 18.83
C VAL A 134 -1.13 4.01 18.02
N LEU A 135 -2.23 3.95 17.25
CA LEU A 135 -2.64 5.02 16.32
C LEU A 135 -3.05 6.31 17.05
N HIS A 136 -3.50 6.20 18.30
CA HIS A 136 -3.90 7.35 19.12
C HIS A 136 -2.73 8.33 19.36
N LYS A 137 -1.47 7.88 19.26
CA LYS A 137 -0.28 8.73 19.33
C LYS A 137 -0.14 9.67 18.13
N ILE A 138 -0.77 9.35 17.02
CA ILE A 138 -0.61 10.09 15.77
C ILE A 138 -1.76 11.11 15.63
N PRO A 139 -1.44 12.43 15.61
CA PRO A 139 -2.46 13.45 15.39
C PRO A 139 -3.21 13.23 14.08
N LEU A 140 -4.52 13.46 14.07
CA LEU A 140 -5.41 13.23 12.92
C LEU A 140 -4.85 13.79 11.60
N LYS A 141 -4.30 15.01 11.64
CA LYS A 141 -3.71 15.68 10.47
C LYS A 141 -2.55 14.93 9.81
N TYR A 142 -1.88 14.01 10.51
CA TYR A 142 -0.76 13.22 9.98
C TYR A 142 -1.11 11.76 9.71
N ARG A 143 -2.35 11.32 9.97
CA ARG A 143 -2.75 9.91 9.75
C ARG A 143 -2.68 9.47 8.28
N HIS A 144 -2.70 10.40 7.33
CA HIS A 144 -2.45 10.12 5.92
C HIS A 144 -1.03 9.59 5.62
N LYS A 145 -0.09 9.73 6.57
CA LYS A 145 1.26 9.17 6.47
C LYS A 145 1.38 7.78 7.08
N VAL A 146 0.33 7.30 7.75
CA VAL A 146 0.36 6.06 8.53
C VAL A 146 0.09 4.86 7.64
N GLU A 147 0.87 3.80 7.85
CA GLU A 147 0.66 2.48 7.28
C GLU A 147 0.71 1.44 8.41
N LYS A 148 -0.35 0.63 8.53
CA LYS A 148 -0.42 -0.40 9.56
C LYS A 148 0.28 -1.67 9.05
N ILE A 149 1.35 -2.08 9.73
CA ILE A 149 2.11 -3.28 9.43
C ILE A 149 2.33 -4.04 10.74
N PHE A 150 1.68 -5.20 10.88
CA PHE A 150 1.84 -6.07 12.04
C PHE A 150 3.29 -6.56 12.20
N ASN A 151 3.65 -6.97 13.42
CA ASN A 151 4.90 -7.70 13.62
C ASN A 151 4.79 -9.10 13.01
N ALA A 152 5.84 -9.52 12.32
CA ALA A 152 5.95 -10.89 11.87
C ALA A 152 6.43 -11.82 12.98
N ILE A 153 6.18 -13.11 12.77
CA ILE A 153 6.75 -14.21 13.54
C ILE A 153 7.65 -15.05 12.64
N ASP A 154 8.77 -15.52 13.19
CA ASP A 154 9.62 -16.49 12.53
C ASP A 154 9.06 -17.90 12.73
N THR A 155 8.30 -18.37 11.75
CA THR A 155 7.69 -19.70 11.76
C THR A 155 8.71 -20.84 11.62
N SER A 156 9.98 -20.54 11.31
CA SER A 156 11.05 -21.55 11.39
C SER A 156 11.56 -21.75 12.81
N THR A 157 11.49 -20.70 13.64
CA THR A 157 11.84 -20.75 15.06
C THR A 157 10.64 -21.14 15.93
N PHE A 158 9.43 -20.69 15.59
CA PHE A 158 8.19 -20.94 16.33
C PHE A 158 7.23 -21.80 15.50
N HIS A 159 7.08 -23.06 15.88
CA HIS A 159 6.21 -24.01 15.20
C HIS A 159 5.75 -25.12 16.15
N SER A 160 4.69 -25.84 15.78
CA SER A 160 4.08 -26.92 16.56
C SER A 160 4.99 -28.14 16.79
N GLY A 161 6.01 -28.31 15.95
CA GLY A 161 6.98 -29.41 16.03
C GLY A 161 8.17 -29.24 16.99
N ILE A 162 8.21 -28.17 17.79
CA ILE A 162 9.31 -27.94 18.75
C ILE A 162 9.20 -28.92 19.92
N ASP A 163 10.27 -29.65 20.20
CA ASP A 163 10.35 -30.59 21.33
C ASP A 163 10.68 -29.86 22.66
N PRO A 164 9.78 -29.89 23.67
CA PRO A 164 10.03 -29.30 24.98
C PRO A 164 10.63 -30.29 26.00
N SER A 165 11.04 -31.50 25.61
CA SER A 165 11.46 -32.58 26.53
C SER A 165 12.62 -32.18 27.45
N ALA A 166 13.61 -31.46 26.93
CA ALA A 166 14.73 -30.94 27.75
C ALA A 166 14.26 -30.01 28.88
N LEU A 167 13.22 -29.20 28.63
CA LEU A 167 12.63 -28.35 29.67
C LEU A 167 11.78 -29.13 30.66
N ARG A 168 11.12 -30.20 30.20
CA ARG A 168 10.42 -31.12 31.11
C ARG A 168 11.40 -31.75 32.10
N GLU A 169 12.58 -32.14 31.64
CA GLU A 169 13.65 -32.64 32.51
C GLU A 169 14.20 -31.54 33.44
N GLU A 170 14.57 -30.36 32.88
CA GLU A 170 15.11 -29.21 33.63
C GLU A 170 14.23 -28.86 34.85
N PHE A 171 12.90 -28.84 34.66
CA PHE A 171 11.94 -28.44 35.70
C PHE A 171 11.28 -29.63 36.42
N GLY A 172 11.74 -30.86 36.21
CA GLY A 172 11.19 -32.07 36.83
C GLY A 172 9.68 -32.21 36.60
N ILE A 173 9.23 -31.97 35.37
CA ILE A 173 7.83 -32.01 34.96
C ILE A 173 7.44 -33.44 34.61
N LYS A 174 6.41 -33.95 35.28
CA LYS A 174 5.88 -35.31 35.03
C LYS A 174 5.02 -35.34 33.76
N GLU A 175 4.89 -36.52 33.18
CA GLU A 175 4.16 -36.72 31.92
C GLU A 175 2.69 -36.25 31.99
N ASN A 176 2.05 -36.46 33.14
CA ASN A 176 0.66 -36.05 33.36
C ASN A 176 0.47 -34.60 33.81
N GLU A 177 1.54 -33.82 33.97
CA GLU A 177 1.45 -32.42 34.39
C GLU A 177 1.18 -31.49 33.20
N LEU A 178 0.18 -30.63 33.37
CA LEU A 178 -0.24 -29.60 32.42
C LEU A 178 0.45 -28.28 32.75
N ILE A 179 1.05 -27.62 31.76
CA ILE A 179 1.85 -26.41 31.96
C ILE A 179 1.13 -25.20 31.41
N ILE A 180 0.79 -24.27 32.29
CA ILE A 180 0.12 -23.02 31.93
C ILE A 180 1.11 -21.88 32.13
N GLY A 181 1.31 -21.05 31.11
CA GLY A 181 2.41 -20.11 31.09
C GLY A 181 2.02 -18.68 30.77
N MET A 182 2.81 -17.74 31.27
CA MET A 182 2.82 -16.34 30.89
C MET A 182 4.25 -15.90 30.55
N ILE A 183 4.44 -15.23 29.42
CA ILE A 183 5.74 -14.71 28.98
C ILE A 183 5.66 -13.19 28.85
N GLY A 184 6.58 -12.49 29.51
CA GLY A 184 6.75 -11.05 29.34
C GLY A 184 7.57 -10.40 30.44
N ARG A 185 7.87 -9.11 30.25
CA ARG A 185 8.48 -8.29 31.31
C ARG A 185 7.55 -8.20 32.53
N LEU A 186 8.14 -8.22 33.73
CA LEU A 186 7.41 -8.11 34.98
C LEU A 186 7.20 -6.65 35.40
N ASP A 187 6.40 -5.94 34.60
CA ASP A 187 6.02 -4.53 34.79
C ASP A 187 4.51 -4.43 35.13
N GLY A 188 4.08 -3.44 35.92
CA GLY A 188 2.73 -3.44 36.53
C GLY A 188 1.54 -3.46 35.58
N TRP A 189 1.66 -2.85 34.40
CA TRP A 189 0.60 -2.83 33.38
C TRP A 189 0.35 -4.20 32.72
N LYS A 190 1.19 -5.20 33.03
CA LYS A 190 1.06 -6.56 32.54
C LYS A 190 0.16 -7.43 33.40
N HIS A 191 -0.24 -6.96 34.59
CA HIS A 191 -1.16 -7.63 35.51
C HIS A 191 -0.84 -9.11 35.78
N GLN A 192 0.41 -9.44 36.12
CA GLN A 192 0.79 -10.82 36.49
C GLN A 192 0.09 -11.30 37.77
N GLU A 193 -0.34 -10.38 38.64
CA GLU A 193 -1.16 -10.70 39.81
C GLU A 193 -2.47 -11.40 39.40
N CYS A 194 -3.11 -10.94 38.32
CA CYS A 194 -4.32 -11.57 37.78
C CYS A 194 -4.03 -13.00 37.28
N PHE A 195 -2.85 -13.25 36.69
CA PHE A 195 -2.43 -14.60 36.31
C PHE A 195 -2.29 -15.52 37.54
N ILE A 196 -1.66 -15.04 38.62
CA ILE A 196 -1.47 -15.81 39.87
C ILE A 196 -2.82 -16.13 40.54
N GLU A 197 -3.74 -15.16 40.56
CA GLU A 197 -5.10 -15.36 41.08
C GLU A 197 -5.87 -16.39 40.23
N SER A 198 -5.84 -16.23 38.90
CA SER A 198 -6.46 -17.17 37.96
C SER A 198 -5.89 -18.59 38.12
N ALA A 199 -4.57 -18.71 38.30
CA ALA A 199 -3.89 -19.98 38.49
C ALA A 199 -4.43 -20.74 39.72
N SER A 200 -4.70 -20.02 40.81
CA SER A 200 -5.25 -20.59 42.03
C SER A 200 -6.66 -21.19 41.77
N LEU A 201 -7.50 -20.48 41.02
CA LEU A 201 -8.85 -20.92 40.64
C LEU A 201 -8.82 -22.11 39.67
N ILE A 202 -7.94 -22.09 38.68
CA ILE A 202 -7.75 -23.20 37.72
C ILE A 202 -7.34 -24.46 38.48
N ASN A 203 -6.37 -24.35 39.40
CA ASN A 203 -5.88 -25.51 40.15
C ASN A 203 -6.94 -26.17 41.04
N GLN A 204 -7.97 -25.44 41.47
CA GLN A 204 -9.09 -26.04 42.22
C GLN A 204 -9.93 -26.99 41.37
N LYS A 205 -9.97 -26.79 40.04
CA LYS A 205 -10.74 -27.61 39.10
C LYS A 205 -9.89 -28.61 38.33
N VAL A 206 -8.62 -28.27 38.07
CA VAL A 206 -7.64 -29.09 37.34
C VAL A 206 -6.34 -29.11 38.17
N SER A 207 -6.19 -30.13 39.01
CA SER A 207 -5.16 -30.15 40.07
C SER A 207 -3.76 -30.56 39.59
N ASN A 208 -3.61 -31.10 38.38
CA ASN A 208 -2.34 -31.54 37.78
C ASN A 208 -1.64 -30.41 36.99
N CYS A 209 -1.86 -29.15 37.33
CA CYS A 209 -1.26 -28.00 36.66
C CYS A 209 0.02 -27.49 37.35
N LYS A 210 0.97 -27.00 36.57
CA LYS A 210 2.07 -26.10 37.00
C LYS A 210 1.97 -24.78 36.25
N PHE A 211 2.33 -23.68 36.91
CA PHE A 211 2.12 -22.32 36.41
C PHE A 211 3.46 -21.60 36.27
N PHE A 212 3.81 -21.22 35.03
CA PHE A 212 5.11 -20.65 34.72
C PHE A 212 5.01 -19.16 34.43
N ILE A 213 5.84 -18.37 35.09
CA ILE A 213 6.02 -16.94 34.84
C ILE A 213 7.43 -16.73 34.27
N VAL A 214 7.49 -16.41 32.99
CA VAL A 214 8.73 -16.30 32.22
C VAL A 214 9.04 -14.84 31.93
N GLY A 215 10.19 -14.38 32.44
CA GLY A 215 10.67 -13.02 32.30
C GLY A 215 11.18 -12.45 33.62
N SER A 216 11.62 -11.20 33.55
CA SER A 216 12.09 -10.42 34.69
C SER A 216 11.60 -8.97 34.57
N GLY A 217 11.64 -8.22 35.67
CA GLY A 217 11.18 -6.83 35.68
C GLY A 217 11.12 -6.24 37.07
N ILE A 218 10.74 -4.96 37.14
CA ILE A 218 10.78 -4.18 38.39
C ILE A 218 9.82 -4.72 39.46
N ASN A 219 8.72 -5.36 39.05
CA ASN A 219 7.72 -5.91 39.97
C ASN A 219 7.99 -7.36 40.39
N GLU A 220 9.10 -7.97 39.98
CA GLU A 220 9.39 -9.38 40.27
C GLU A 220 9.31 -9.72 41.77
N LYS A 221 9.88 -8.86 42.64
CA LYS A 221 9.84 -9.07 44.09
C LYS A 221 8.40 -9.04 44.63
N ALA A 222 7.57 -8.10 44.17
CA ALA A 222 6.18 -8.00 44.59
C ALA A 222 5.37 -9.23 44.15
N LEU A 223 5.57 -9.68 42.91
CA LEU A 223 4.89 -10.87 42.37
C LEU A 223 5.31 -12.15 43.08
N LYS A 224 6.60 -12.31 43.42
CA LYS A 224 7.08 -13.44 44.23
C LYS A 224 6.42 -13.47 45.62
N ASN A 225 6.20 -12.32 46.25
CA ASN A 225 5.48 -12.24 47.52
C ASN A 225 4.01 -12.63 47.37
N ILE A 226 3.32 -12.20 46.31
CA ILE A 226 1.94 -12.60 46.02
C ILE A 226 1.88 -14.12 45.81
N ALA A 227 2.79 -14.69 45.01
CA ALA A 227 2.85 -16.12 44.76
C ALA A 227 3.16 -16.94 46.03
N ALA A 228 4.05 -16.45 46.90
CA ALA A 228 4.39 -17.13 48.17
C ALA A 228 3.19 -17.23 49.13
N ASN A 229 2.26 -16.26 49.05
CA ASN A 229 1.02 -16.24 49.83
C ASN A 229 -0.15 -16.98 49.15
N SER A 230 0.04 -17.50 47.94
CA SER A 230 -0.98 -18.27 47.24
C SER A 230 -1.11 -19.68 47.82
N PRO A 231 -2.33 -20.27 47.87
CA PRO A 231 -2.54 -21.67 48.23
C PRO A 231 -1.80 -22.67 47.34
N ILE A 232 -1.32 -22.24 46.16
CA ILE A 232 -0.61 -23.07 45.18
C ILE A 232 0.84 -22.65 44.99
N LYS A 233 1.46 -22.01 46.00
CA LYS A 233 2.83 -21.48 45.94
C LYS A 233 3.86 -22.46 45.35
N ASP A 234 3.77 -23.75 45.68
CA ASP A 234 4.72 -24.78 45.24
C ASP A 234 4.54 -25.18 43.77
N LYS A 235 3.48 -24.68 43.11
CA LYS A 235 3.17 -24.91 41.70
C LYS A 235 3.42 -23.69 40.82
N ILE A 236 3.78 -22.54 41.40
CA ILE A 236 4.08 -21.30 40.67
C ILE A 236 5.60 -21.19 40.52
N ILE A 237 6.07 -21.19 39.27
CA ILE A 237 7.49 -21.26 38.92
C ILE A 237 7.88 -19.97 38.19
N PHE A 238 8.80 -19.22 38.79
CA PHE A 238 9.44 -18.07 38.15
C PHE A 238 10.75 -18.54 37.52
N THR A 239 10.85 -18.45 36.20
CA THR A 239 12.06 -18.88 35.48
C THR A 239 13.12 -17.78 35.37
N GLY A 240 12.74 -16.53 35.65
CA GLY A 240 13.53 -15.36 35.28
C GLY A 240 13.56 -15.16 33.76
N TYR A 241 14.52 -14.36 33.29
CA TYR A 241 14.73 -14.11 31.86
C TYR A 241 15.27 -15.37 31.15
N ARG A 242 14.61 -15.77 30.06
CA ARG A 242 14.95 -16.94 29.24
C ARG A 242 15.20 -16.52 27.79
N LYS A 243 16.09 -17.25 27.09
CA LYS A 243 16.41 -17.05 25.66
C LYS A 243 15.69 -18.05 24.74
N ASP A 244 15.39 -19.22 25.27
CA ASP A 244 14.71 -20.36 24.65
C ASP A 244 13.18 -20.22 24.68
N ILE A 245 12.68 -19.04 24.28
CA ILE A 245 11.25 -18.71 24.36
C ILE A 245 10.39 -19.63 23.49
N ALA A 246 10.92 -20.12 22.36
CA ALA A 246 10.19 -21.04 21.49
C ALA A 246 9.93 -22.40 22.16
N GLN A 247 10.92 -22.93 22.88
CA GLN A 247 10.80 -24.14 23.70
C GLN A 247 9.86 -23.91 24.88
N MET A 248 9.96 -22.76 25.57
CA MET A 248 9.03 -22.40 26.65
C MET A 248 7.58 -22.31 26.14
N SER A 249 7.35 -21.66 25.00
CA SER A 249 6.03 -21.60 24.36
C SER A 249 5.53 -22.98 23.98
N SER A 250 6.39 -23.88 23.45
CA SER A 250 5.99 -25.26 23.14
C SER A 250 5.68 -26.08 24.40
N LEU A 251 6.38 -25.85 25.51
CA LEU A 251 6.15 -26.53 26.78
C LEU A 251 4.74 -26.26 27.33
N PHE A 252 4.19 -25.08 27.09
CA PHE A 252 2.87 -24.70 27.61
C PHE A 252 1.76 -25.43 26.88
N CYS A 253 0.82 -26.03 27.62
CA CYS A 253 -0.46 -26.44 27.04
C CYS A 253 -1.40 -25.23 26.84
N LEU A 254 -1.28 -24.18 27.65
CA LEU A 254 -2.09 -22.97 27.56
C LEU A 254 -1.25 -21.74 27.88
N MET A 255 -1.36 -20.69 27.06
CA MET A 255 -0.78 -19.39 27.38
C MET A 255 -1.85 -18.43 27.90
N ILE A 256 -1.53 -17.70 28.96
CA ILE A 256 -2.36 -16.60 29.47
C ILE A 256 -1.55 -15.31 29.38
N HIS A 257 -2.13 -14.30 28.74
CA HIS A 257 -1.56 -12.96 28.58
C HIS A 257 -2.50 -11.93 29.22
N THR A 258 -2.10 -11.40 30.37
CA THR A 258 -2.94 -10.50 31.20
C THR A 258 -2.66 -9.01 30.98
N ALA A 259 -1.95 -8.61 29.92
CA ALA A 259 -1.55 -7.21 29.77
C ALA A 259 -2.64 -6.30 29.20
N GLU A 260 -2.84 -5.15 29.84
CA GLU A 260 -3.67 -4.07 29.30
C GLU A 260 -2.86 -3.11 28.42
N ASN A 261 -3.51 -2.43 27.48
CA ASN A 261 -2.88 -1.47 26.56
C ASN A 261 -1.65 -2.04 25.84
N GLU A 262 -1.65 -3.35 25.59
CA GLU A 262 -0.61 -4.05 24.87
C GLU A 262 -0.50 -3.50 23.44
N ALA A 263 0.71 -3.12 23.02
CA ALA A 263 0.89 -2.50 21.71
C ALA A 263 0.68 -3.49 20.58
N PHE A 264 1.05 -4.75 20.76
CA PHE A 264 0.81 -5.81 19.79
C PHE A 264 0.57 -7.15 20.47
N GLY A 265 1.56 -7.67 21.21
CA GLY A 265 1.50 -9.00 21.82
C GLY A 265 2.29 -10.05 21.04
N ARG A 266 3.62 -9.87 20.93
CA ARG A 266 4.47 -10.85 20.23
C ARG A 266 4.39 -12.24 20.83
N THR A 267 4.34 -12.31 22.16
CA THR A 267 4.27 -13.59 22.88
C THR A 267 2.97 -14.35 22.59
N ILE A 268 1.89 -13.65 22.23
CA ILE A 268 0.63 -14.24 21.76
C ILE A 268 0.85 -14.93 20.41
N VAL A 269 1.38 -14.23 19.41
CA VAL A 269 1.61 -14.83 18.08
C VAL A 269 2.69 -15.93 18.12
N GLU A 270 3.68 -15.81 19.01
CA GLU A 270 4.69 -16.84 19.28
C GLU A 270 4.05 -18.13 19.80
N ALA A 271 3.15 -18.04 20.80
CA ALA A 271 2.45 -19.21 21.34
C ALA A 271 1.45 -19.82 20.34
N MET A 272 0.71 -18.97 19.63
CA MET A 272 -0.23 -19.41 18.58
C MET A 272 0.51 -20.13 17.43
N ALA A 273 1.72 -19.70 17.07
CA ALA A 273 2.56 -20.38 16.07
C ALA A 273 2.99 -21.79 16.54
N CYS A 274 3.20 -21.98 17.84
CA CYS A 274 3.46 -23.29 18.45
C CYS A 274 2.19 -24.13 18.67
N ALA A 275 1.06 -23.76 18.06
CA ALA A 275 -0.25 -24.40 18.23
C ALA A 275 -0.70 -24.47 19.70
N ARG A 276 -0.40 -23.43 20.48
CA ARG A 276 -0.88 -23.31 21.87
C ARG A 276 -2.03 -22.31 21.95
N PRO A 277 -3.20 -22.71 22.46
CA PRO A 277 -4.29 -21.78 22.73
C PRO A 277 -3.83 -20.63 23.64
N VAL A 278 -4.39 -19.45 23.40
CA VAL A 278 -4.08 -18.23 24.16
C VAL A 278 -5.36 -17.63 24.72
N ILE A 279 -5.32 -17.27 26.00
CA ILE A 279 -6.29 -16.36 26.63
C ILE A 279 -5.58 -15.02 26.81
N ALA A 280 -6.07 -13.97 26.17
CA ALA A 280 -5.49 -12.63 26.25
C ALA A 280 -6.50 -11.61 26.77
N MET A 281 -6.01 -10.46 27.23
CA MET A 281 -6.90 -9.37 27.59
C MET A 281 -7.55 -8.74 26.37
N ASN A 282 -8.79 -8.30 26.51
CA ASN A 282 -9.54 -7.53 25.51
C ASN A 282 -9.06 -6.06 25.47
N SER A 283 -7.76 -5.86 25.23
CA SER A 283 -7.11 -4.56 25.30
C SER A 283 -5.98 -4.47 24.28
N GLY A 284 -5.86 -3.34 23.59
CA GLY A 284 -4.78 -3.10 22.62
C GLY A 284 -4.72 -4.08 21.43
N GLY A 285 -3.50 -4.45 21.05
CA GLY A 285 -3.16 -5.33 19.92
C GLY A 285 -3.73 -6.76 19.96
N PRO A 286 -3.88 -7.43 21.12
CA PRO A 286 -4.58 -8.72 21.21
C PRO A 286 -5.92 -8.78 20.46
N LYS A 287 -6.70 -7.68 20.45
CA LYS A 287 -8.00 -7.59 19.75
C LYS A 287 -7.89 -7.68 18.23
N GLU A 288 -6.72 -7.38 17.68
CA GLU A 288 -6.44 -7.47 16.26
C GLU A 288 -5.79 -8.82 15.89
N ILE A 289 -5.26 -9.54 16.89
CA ILE A 289 -4.61 -10.84 16.71
C ILE A 289 -5.60 -11.99 16.90
N ILE A 290 -6.47 -11.92 17.91
CA ILE A 290 -7.34 -13.03 18.33
C ILE A 290 -8.79 -12.76 17.89
N GLU A 291 -9.39 -13.73 17.23
CA GLU A 291 -10.83 -13.82 17.04
C GLU A 291 -11.43 -14.67 18.16
N ASN A 292 -12.27 -14.04 18.98
CA ASN A 292 -12.73 -14.63 20.24
C ASN A 292 -13.45 -15.96 20.03
N ALA A 293 -13.04 -16.98 20.79
CA ALA A 293 -13.54 -18.35 20.75
C ALA A 293 -13.38 -19.06 19.39
N VAL A 294 -12.57 -18.52 18.47
CA VAL A 294 -12.28 -19.12 17.15
C VAL A 294 -10.83 -19.58 17.07
N ASP A 295 -9.89 -18.71 17.41
CA ASP A 295 -8.44 -18.98 17.36
C ASP A 295 -7.71 -18.60 18.67
N GLY A 296 -8.49 -18.22 19.69
CA GLY A 296 -8.05 -17.89 21.02
C GLY A 296 -9.22 -17.28 21.80
N PHE A 297 -8.96 -16.75 22.99
CA PHE A 297 -9.97 -16.06 23.78
C PHE A 297 -9.49 -14.68 24.17
N ILE A 298 -10.40 -13.70 24.13
CA ILE A 298 -10.20 -12.37 24.68
C ILE A 298 -11.18 -12.13 25.82
N THR A 299 -10.69 -11.65 26.95
CA THR A 299 -11.50 -11.42 28.15
C THR A 299 -11.05 -10.20 28.94
N ALA A 300 -11.81 -9.76 29.93
CA ALA A 300 -11.38 -8.71 30.85
C ALA A 300 -10.29 -9.24 31.81
N CYS A 301 -9.60 -8.34 32.51
CA CYS A 301 -8.67 -8.71 33.57
C CYS A 301 -9.44 -9.20 34.81
N ASN A 302 -10.03 -10.38 34.70
CA ASN A 302 -10.90 -11.00 35.69
C ASN A 302 -10.47 -12.47 35.91
N PRO A 303 -9.95 -12.81 37.10
CA PRO A 303 -9.46 -14.15 37.38
C PRO A 303 -10.47 -15.27 37.19
N ASP A 304 -11.74 -15.06 37.55
CA ASP A 304 -12.80 -16.05 37.42
C ASP A 304 -13.09 -16.38 35.95
N GLN A 305 -13.21 -15.36 35.10
CA GLN A 305 -13.44 -15.55 33.67
C GLN A 305 -12.26 -16.25 32.98
N ILE A 306 -11.02 -15.86 33.33
CA ILE A 306 -9.82 -16.52 32.82
C ILE A 306 -9.81 -17.99 33.24
N ALA A 307 -10.13 -18.27 34.51
CA ALA A 307 -10.17 -19.63 35.04
C ALA A 307 -11.26 -20.48 34.38
N GLU A 308 -12.46 -19.95 34.17
CA GLU A 308 -13.55 -20.63 33.47
C GLU A 308 -13.14 -21.07 32.05
N ILE A 309 -12.58 -20.12 31.28
CA ILE A 309 -12.11 -20.38 29.91
C ILE A 309 -10.96 -21.40 29.91
N ALA A 310 -10.00 -21.25 30.83
CA ALA A 310 -8.87 -22.16 30.95
C ALA A 310 -9.33 -23.58 31.29
N VAL A 311 -10.20 -23.75 32.28
CA VAL A 311 -10.75 -25.06 32.66
C VAL A 311 -11.49 -25.70 31.48
N ARG A 312 -12.29 -24.93 30.73
CA ARG A 312 -12.96 -25.42 29.53
C ARG A 312 -11.97 -25.90 28.47
N LEU A 313 -10.92 -25.13 28.20
CA LEU A 313 -9.85 -25.53 27.25
C LEU A 313 -9.08 -26.77 27.71
N LEU A 314 -8.84 -26.93 29.01
CA LEU A 314 -8.07 -28.06 29.55
C LEU A 314 -8.89 -29.36 29.65
N THR A 315 -10.23 -29.26 29.64
CA THR A 315 -11.13 -30.42 29.80
C THR A 315 -11.80 -30.83 28.49
N ASP A 316 -12.04 -29.91 27.55
CA ASP A 316 -12.60 -30.20 26.23
C ASP A 316 -11.49 -30.30 25.17
N LYS A 317 -11.08 -31.54 24.89
CA LYS A 317 -10.02 -31.85 23.91
C LYS A 317 -10.36 -31.40 22.49
N ASN A 318 -11.64 -31.43 22.10
CA ASN A 318 -12.06 -31.07 20.74
C ASN A 318 -12.00 -29.55 20.56
N LEU A 319 -12.49 -28.80 21.56
CA LEU A 319 -12.35 -27.35 21.57
C LEU A 319 -10.88 -26.95 21.55
N TYR A 320 -10.06 -27.53 22.43
CA TYR A 320 -8.63 -27.26 22.49
C TYR A 320 -7.97 -27.40 21.11
N LYS A 321 -8.16 -28.57 20.47
CA LYS A 321 -7.58 -28.89 19.17
C LYS A 321 -8.05 -27.90 18.10
N THR A 322 -9.34 -27.57 18.07
CA THR A 322 -9.91 -26.64 17.11
C THR A 322 -9.30 -25.24 17.24
N ILE A 323 -9.23 -24.71 18.47
CA ILE A 323 -8.63 -23.39 18.74
C ILE A 323 -7.16 -23.37 18.35
N ALA A 324 -6.39 -24.38 18.76
CA ALA A 324 -4.95 -24.49 18.47
C ALA A 324 -4.66 -24.53 16.96
N GLU A 325 -5.39 -25.35 16.21
CA GLU A 325 -5.22 -25.47 14.75
C GLU A 325 -5.61 -24.18 14.02
N ASN A 326 -6.68 -23.51 14.45
CA ASN A 326 -7.10 -22.23 13.87
C ASN A 326 -6.07 -21.14 14.15
N ALA A 327 -5.52 -21.09 15.36
CA ALA A 327 -4.46 -20.19 15.75
C ALA A 327 -3.24 -20.35 14.84
N GLU A 328 -2.72 -21.57 14.70
CA GLU A 328 -1.54 -21.85 13.89
C GLU A 328 -1.76 -21.47 12.41
N LYS A 329 -2.93 -21.83 11.84
CA LYS A 329 -3.30 -21.47 10.46
C LYS A 329 -3.35 -19.95 10.25
N LYS A 330 -3.95 -19.21 11.18
CA LYS A 330 -4.03 -17.74 11.11
C LYS A 330 -2.65 -17.10 11.18
N ILE A 331 -1.80 -17.55 12.09
CA ILE A 331 -0.46 -16.99 12.26
C ILE A 331 0.39 -17.17 10.99
N LYS A 332 0.41 -18.38 10.42
CA LYS A 332 1.12 -18.67 9.17
C LYS A 332 0.63 -17.81 8.00
N LYS A 333 -0.67 -17.49 7.95
CA LYS A 333 -1.28 -16.72 6.86
C LYS A 333 -1.09 -15.20 7.00
N CYS A 334 -1.25 -14.66 8.21
CA CYS A 334 -1.44 -13.23 8.43
C CYS A 334 -0.24 -12.51 9.05
N PHE A 335 0.73 -13.25 9.60
CA PHE A 335 1.85 -12.70 10.36
C PHE A 335 3.21 -13.22 9.86
N SER A 336 3.31 -13.57 8.58
CA SER A 336 4.55 -14.07 7.99
C SER A 336 5.59 -12.97 7.80
N ILE A 337 6.87 -13.36 7.89
CA ILE A 337 8.02 -12.47 7.65
C ILE A 337 7.96 -11.90 6.24
N ASP A 338 7.72 -12.74 5.23
CA ASP A 338 7.71 -12.32 3.82
C ASP A 338 6.70 -11.20 3.55
N GLN A 339 5.50 -11.31 4.13
CA GLN A 339 4.47 -10.29 3.98
C GLN A 339 4.88 -8.98 4.65
N GLN A 340 5.47 -9.06 5.85
CA GLN A 340 5.95 -7.88 6.56
C GLN A 340 7.08 -7.18 5.82
N ILE A 341 8.11 -7.94 5.40
CA ILE A 341 9.26 -7.42 4.66
C ILE A 341 8.81 -6.78 3.36
N SER A 342 7.95 -7.44 2.58
CA SER A 342 7.46 -6.92 1.31
C SER A 342 6.79 -5.55 1.46
N LYS A 343 5.97 -5.36 2.51
CA LYS A 343 5.33 -4.07 2.81
C LYS A 343 6.35 -3.00 3.21
N ILE A 344 7.30 -3.33 4.09
CA ILE A 344 8.35 -2.40 4.52
C ILE A 344 9.25 -2.00 3.35
N GLU A 345 9.66 -2.95 2.51
CA GLU A 345 10.45 -2.67 1.32
C GLU A 345 9.69 -1.83 0.30
N ASN A 346 8.39 -2.02 0.16
CA ASN A 346 7.56 -1.17 -0.70
C ASN A 346 7.52 0.28 -0.22
N ILE A 347 7.45 0.49 1.11
CA ILE A 347 7.62 1.83 1.71
C ILE A 347 8.98 2.40 1.32
N TYR A 348 10.06 1.63 1.45
CA TYR A 348 11.40 2.11 1.10
C TYR A 348 11.53 2.45 -0.39
N LYS A 349 11.06 1.57 -1.28
CA LYS A 349 11.04 1.79 -2.73
C LYS A 349 10.29 3.08 -3.09
N THR A 350 9.14 3.31 -2.44
CA THR A 350 8.34 4.52 -2.62
C THR A 350 9.08 5.78 -2.16
N LEU A 351 9.80 5.72 -1.04
CA LEU A 351 10.52 6.87 -0.47
C LEU A 351 11.81 7.23 -1.22
N ILE A 352 12.53 6.22 -1.70
CA ILE A 352 13.79 6.36 -2.43
C ILE A 352 13.57 6.71 -3.91
N GLU A 353 12.31 6.67 -4.37
CA GLU A 353 11.99 6.77 -5.79
C GLU A 353 12.74 5.67 -6.56
N ILE A 354 12.71 4.42 -6.04
CA ILE A 354 13.06 3.24 -6.85
C ILE A 354 11.98 3.13 -7.91
N TYR A 355 12.16 3.88 -9.01
CA TYR A 355 11.51 3.63 -10.27
C TYR A 355 11.78 2.17 -10.61
N TYR A 356 10.75 1.42 -11.01
CA TYR A 356 10.94 0.09 -11.56
C TYR A 356 12.07 0.20 -12.61
N PRO A 357 13.19 -0.55 -12.44
CA PRO A 357 14.46 -0.25 -13.10
C PRO A 357 14.41 -0.32 -14.63
N ASP A 358 13.29 -0.74 -15.23
CA ASP A 358 13.14 -0.97 -16.67
C ASP A 358 12.07 -0.09 -17.35
N ILE A 359 11.54 0.96 -16.70
CA ILE A 359 10.54 1.82 -17.36
C ILE A 359 11.20 2.64 -18.47
N LYS A 360 10.72 2.45 -19.71
CA LYS A 360 11.07 3.25 -20.88
C LYS A 360 9.93 4.22 -21.19
N CYS A 361 10.26 5.47 -21.49
CA CYS A 361 9.29 6.45 -21.96
C CYS A 361 8.65 5.96 -23.26
N ASN A 362 7.32 5.85 -23.30
CA ASN A 362 6.61 5.37 -24.48
C ASN A 362 6.85 6.28 -25.71
N LEU A 363 7.11 7.58 -25.51
CA LEU A 363 7.44 8.51 -26.60
C LEU A 363 8.91 8.42 -27.07
N CYS A 364 9.90 8.53 -26.19
CA CYS A 364 11.31 8.67 -26.60
C CYS A 364 12.24 7.51 -26.21
N GLY A 365 11.77 6.53 -25.46
CA GLY A 365 12.58 5.41 -24.97
C GLY A 365 13.57 5.75 -23.86
N ASN A 366 13.64 7.02 -23.40
CA ASN A 366 14.51 7.37 -22.29
C ASN A 366 13.98 6.80 -20.95
N SER A 367 14.88 6.57 -20.01
CA SER A 367 14.59 6.02 -18.66
C SER A 367 14.82 7.06 -17.55
N SER A 368 14.94 8.35 -17.91
CA SER A 368 15.12 9.45 -16.95
C SER A 368 13.83 10.25 -16.79
N PHE A 369 13.34 10.29 -15.55
CA PHE A 369 12.07 10.89 -15.19
C PHE A 369 12.22 11.89 -14.04
N GLU A 370 11.28 12.83 -13.94
CA GLU A 370 11.06 13.68 -12.78
C GLU A 370 9.69 13.35 -12.17
N MET A 371 9.61 13.39 -10.83
CA MET A 371 8.35 13.24 -10.13
C MET A 371 7.48 14.48 -10.38
N PHE A 372 6.39 14.31 -11.13
CA PHE A 372 5.47 15.39 -11.47
C PHE A 372 4.38 15.54 -10.40
N GLU A 373 3.86 14.42 -9.87
CA GLU A 373 2.90 14.42 -8.77
C GLU A 373 2.98 13.11 -7.96
N ARG A 374 2.93 13.17 -6.62
CA ARG A 374 3.00 11.99 -5.73
C ARG A 374 1.62 11.50 -5.30
N GLY A 375 1.26 10.25 -5.60
CA GLY A 375 0.08 9.59 -5.03
C GLY A 375 0.45 8.60 -3.91
N ASN A 376 -0.54 7.92 -3.32
CA ASN A 376 -0.26 6.91 -2.28
C ASN A 376 0.16 5.58 -2.92
N THR A 377 -0.52 5.19 -4.00
CA THR A 377 -0.28 3.94 -4.74
C THR A 377 0.33 4.17 -6.14
N LEU A 378 -0.12 5.21 -6.84
CA LEU A 378 0.35 5.58 -8.18
C LEU A 378 1.02 6.95 -8.16
N ASN A 379 2.12 7.10 -8.88
CA ASN A 379 2.83 8.36 -9.07
C ASN A 379 2.61 8.89 -10.48
N VAL A 380 2.66 10.21 -10.66
CA VAL A 380 2.67 10.85 -11.98
C VAL A 380 4.11 11.27 -12.28
N LEU A 381 4.67 10.74 -13.36
CA LEU A 381 6.05 11.00 -13.78
C LEU A 381 6.08 11.82 -15.04
N LYS A 382 7.10 12.66 -15.20
CA LYS A 382 7.38 13.40 -16.43
C LYS A 382 8.75 13.00 -16.99
N CYS A 383 8.82 12.66 -18.26
CA CYS A 383 10.09 12.36 -18.92
C CYS A 383 10.94 13.63 -19.04
N ARG A 384 12.19 13.58 -18.55
CA ARG A 384 13.11 14.73 -18.60
C ARG A 384 13.55 15.10 -20.02
N THR A 385 13.46 14.17 -20.97
CA THR A 385 13.89 14.40 -22.36
C THR A 385 12.77 14.92 -23.24
N CYS A 386 11.64 14.20 -23.29
CA CYS A 386 10.56 14.56 -24.22
C CYS A 386 9.40 15.31 -23.59
N GLY A 387 9.32 15.34 -22.24
CA GLY A 387 8.25 16.00 -21.50
C GLY A 387 6.94 15.22 -21.38
N LEU A 388 6.84 13.99 -21.91
CA LEU A 388 5.65 13.15 -21.76
C LEU A 388 5.38 12.87 -20.29
N VAL A 389 4.12 12.99 -19.87
CA VAL A 389 3.67 12.74 -18.50
C VAL A 389 2.79 11.49 -18.44
N PHE A 390 2.97 10.63 -17.45
CA PHE A 390 2.28 9.34 -17.35
C PHE A 390 2.19 8.81 -15.91
N LEU A 391 1.26 7.88 -15.66
CA LEU A 391 1.11 7.17 -14.39
C LEU A 391 2.14 6.04 -14.24
N ASN A 392 2.63 5.86 -13.01
CA ASN A 392 3.56 4.81 -12.66
C ASN A 392 3.25 4.17 -11.28
N PRO A 393 3.10 2.83 -11.19
CA PRO A 393 3.02 1.88 -12.31
C PRO A 393 1.81 2.15 -13.21
N ILE A 394 1.87 1.71 -14.47
CA ILE A 394 0.68 1.70 -15.34
C ILE A 394 -0.28 0.65 -14.79
N PRO A 395 -1.54 0.98 -14.45
CA PRO A 395 -2.52 0.02 -13.96
C PRO A 395 -2.76 -1.13 -14.95
N ASP A 396 -3.06 -2.32 -14.45
CA ASP A 396 -3.40 -3.46 -15.31
C ASP A 396 -4.70 -3.18 -16.10
N THR A 397 -4.68 -3.55 -17.37
CA THR A 397 -5.80 -3.53 -18.32
C THR A 397 -7.05 -4.26 -17.83
N SER A 398 -6.91 -5.28 -16.97
CA SER A 398 -8.05 -5.99 -16.35
C SER A 398 -8.92 -5.06 -15.50
N ILE A 399 -8.27 -4.23 -14.67
CA ILE A 399 -8.92 -3.22 -13.81
C ILE A 399 -9.62 -2.14 -14.66
N LEU A 400 -9.02 -1.78 -15.80
CA LEU A 400 -9.65 -0.83 -16.73
C LEU A 400 -10.94 -1.41 -17.33
N LYS A 401 -10.94 -2.69 -17.71
CA LYS A 401 -12.10 -3.36 -18.30
C LYS A 401 -13.28 -3.49 -17.33
N ASP A 402 -13.01 -3.77 -16.05
CA ASP A 402 -14.02 -3.90 -15.00
C ASP A 402 -14.77 -2.58 -14.70
N ASN A 403 -14.18 -1.43 -15.06
CA ASN A 403 -14.82 -0.12 -14.88
C ASN A 403 -15.87 0.23 -15.96
N TYR A 404 -15.83 -0.41 -17.14
CA TYR A 404 -16.72 -0.12 -18.27
C TYR A 404 -17.92 -1.10 -18.34
N THR A 405 -18.69 -1.19 -17.26
CA THR A 405 -19.92 -2.02 -17.17
C THR A 405 -21.16 -1.30 -17.70
N GLY A 406 -22.30 -2.00 -17.83
CA GLY A 406 -23.57 -1.35 -18.18
C GLY A 406 -23.99 -0.23 -17.20
N ALA A 407 -23.56 -0.31 -15.93
CA ALA A 407 -23.80 0.74 -14.93
C ALA A 407 -23.02 2.04 -15.23
N TYR A 408 -21.90 1.96 -15.95
CA TYR A 408 -21.14 3.13 -16.39
C TYR A 408 -21.89 3.93 -17.46
N TYR A 409 -22.49 3.24 -18.44
CA TYR A 409 -23.21 3.88 -19.55
C TYR A 409 -24.65 4.27 -19.23
N LYS A 410 -25.26 3.69 -18.19
CA LYS A 410 -26.66 3.95 -17.83
C LYS A 410 -27.01 5.45 -17.64
N PRO A 411 -26.22 6.27 -16.91
CA PRO A 411 -26.48 7.71 -16.83
C PRO A 411 -26.41 8.45 -18.18
N TRP A 412 -25.64 7.91 -19.14
CA TRP A 412 -25.41 8.53 -20.44
C TRP A 412 -26.62 8.28 -21.36
N ILE A 413 -27.28 7.14 -21.19
CA ILE A 413 -28.55 6.80 -21.83
C ILE A 413 -29.69 7.61 -21.21
N ASP A 414 -29.75 7.69 -19.87
CA ASP A 414 -30.93 8.20 -19.16
C ASP A 414 -31.02 9.75 -19.12
N ASN A 415 -29.90 10.49 -19.10
CA ASN A 415 -29.91 11.92 -18.76
C ASN A 415 -29.14 12.87 -19.70
N LEU A 416 -28.40 12.38 -20.71
CA LEU A 416 -27.43 13.19 -21.47
C LEU A 416 -27.49 13.04 -23.00
N GLN A 417 -28.49 12.34 -23.54
CA GLN A 417 -28.54 11.98 -24.95
C GLN A 417 -28.55 13.22 -25.88
N THR A 418 -29.33 14.26 -25.57
CA THR A 418 -29.47 15.46 -26.43
C THR A 418 -28.19 16.31 -26.48
N SER A 419 -27.48 16.48 -25.36
CA SER A 419 -26.23 17.24 -25.33
C SER A 419 -25.07 16.49 -26.01
N ARG A 420 -25.03 15.16 -25.87
CA ARG A 420 -24.04 14.29 -26.54
C ARG A 420 -24.25 14.27 -28.05
N LEU A 421 -25.49 14.14 -28.51
CA LEU A 421 -25.81 14.20 -29.94
C LEU A 421 -25.36 15.52 -30.57
N LYS A 422 -25.48 16.64 -29.85
CA LYS A 422 -24.99 17.96 -30.30
C LYS A 422 -23.47 18.05 -30.33
N LEU A 423 -22.78 17.46 -29.36
CA LEU A 423 -21.32 17.34 -29.35
C LEU A 423 -20.84 16.56 -30.60
N PHE A 424 -21.40 15.38 -30.85
CA PHE A 424 -20.98 14.56 -31.99
C PHE A 424 -21.40 15.13 -33.34
N SER A 425 -22.53 15.84 -33.43
CA SER A 425 -22.88 16.59 -34.65
C SER A 425 -21.86 17.70 -34.94
N ASN A 426 -21.41 18.42 -33.92
CA ASN A 426 -20.40 19.46 -34.10
C ASN A 426 -19.06 18.85 -34.53
N ARG A 427 -18.62 17.76 -33.88
CA ARG A 427 -17.44 16.98 -34.31
C ARG A 427 -17.55 16.57 -35.76
N TRP A 428 -18.68 15.98 -36.17
CA TRP A 428 -18.93 15.61 -37.56
C TRP A 428 -18.86 16.82 -38.49
N ASN A 429 -19.53 17.93 -38.19
CA ASN A 429 -19.48 19.13 -39.03
C ASN A 429 -18.05 19.68 -39.20
N ARG A 430 -17.18 19.52 -38.19
CA ARG A 430 -15.79 19.98 -38.23
C ARG A 430 -14.89 19.12 -39.11
N ILE A 431 -15.10 17.80 -39.12
CA ILE A 431 -14.20 16.86 -39.81
C ILE A 431 -14.82 16.19 -41.03
N GLY A 432 -16.13 16.26 -41.21
CA GLY A 432 -16.90 15.54 -42.22
C GLY A 432 -16.45 15.84 -43.65
N ARG A 433 -15.93 17.05 -43.91
CA ARG A 433 -15.30 17.40 -45.19
C ARG A 433 -14.02 16.61 -45.52
N HIS A 434 -13.37 16.05 -44.51
CA HIS A 434 -12.18 15.21 -44.62
C HIS A 434 -12.52 13.71 -44.59
N VAL A 435 -13.77 13.40 -44.28
CA VAL A 435 -14.29 12.05 -44.22
C VAL A 435 -14.87 11.70 -45.58
N ASN A 436 -14.17 10.86 -46.33
CA ASN A 436 -14.70 10.33 -47.59
C ASN A 436 -15.89 9.39 -47.31
N LYS A 437 -16.74 9.11 -48.31
CA LYS A 437 -17.83 8.10 -48.24
C LYS A 437 -17.31 6.64 -48.16
N GLY A 438 -16.19 6.43 -47.47
CA GLY A 438 -15.45 5.17 -47.39
C GLY A 438 -15.62 4.46 -46.06
N LYS A 439 -14.72 3.51 -45.78
CA LYS A 439 -14.69 2.75 -44.53
C LYS A 439 -14.12 3.61 -43.40
N ILE A 440 -14.85 3.67 -42.29
CA ILE A 440 -14.46 4.47 -41.11
C ILE A 440 -14.38 3.57 -39.90
N LEU A 441 -13.34 3.78 -39.09
CA LEU A 441 -13.20 3.16 -37.77
C LEU A 441 -13.29 4.22 -36.67
N ASP A 442 -14.12 3.99 -35.66
CA ASP A 442 -14.07 4.74 -34.39
C ASP A 442 -13.49 3.84 -33.27
N VAL A 443 -12.35 4.24 -32.72
CA VAL A 443 -11.64 3.50 -31.67
C VAL A 443 -12.15 3.96 -30.31
N GLY A 444 -12.79 3.05 -29.57
CA GLY A 444 -13.49 3.34 -28.32
C GLY A 444 -14.82 4.07 -28.58
N CYS A 445 -15.67 3.45 -29.40
CA CYS A 445 -16.86 4.13 -29.93
C CYS A 445 -17.97 4.39 -28.90
N GLY A 446 -17.87 3.83 -27.69
CA GLY A 446 -18.89 3.97 -26.66
C GLY A 446 -20.27 3.56 -27.16
N LEU A 447 -21.26 4.44 -27.01
CA LEU A 447 -22.64 4.20 -27.45
C LEU A 447 -22.87 4.46 -28.96
N GLY A 448 -21.82 4.75 -29.72
CA GLY A 448 -21.83 4.79 -31.18
C GLY A 448 -22.46 6.03 -31.80
N GLU A 449 -22.60 7.14 -31.05
CA GLU A 449 -23.23 8.36 -31.59
C GLU A 449 -22.45 8.93 -32.79
N PHE A 450 -21.12 8.87 -32.77
CA PHE A 450 -20.29 9.29 -33.91
C PHE A 450 -20.50 8.37 -35.13
N LEU A 451 -20.55 7.05 -34.90
CA LEU A 451 -20.80 6.05 -35.94
C LEU A 451 -22.18 6.24 -36.58
N GLU A 452 -23.19 6.61 -35.80
CA GLU A 452 -24.52 6.94 -36.30
C GLU A 452 -24.49 8.13 -37.28
N TYR A 453 -23.81 9.22 -36.90
CA TYR A 453 -23.64 10.38 -37.79
C TYR A 453 -22.87 10.01 -39.06
N ALA A 454 -21.82 9.19 -38.94
CA ALA A 454 -21.05 8.71 -40.08
C ALA A 454 -21.94 7.92 -41.07
N LYS A 455 -22.75 6.99 -40.56
CA LYS A 455 -23.69 6.20 -41.36
C LYS A 455 -24.72 7.08 -42.06
N LYS A 456 -25.32 8.05 -41.33
CA LYS A 456 -26.31 9.00 -41.87
C LYS A 456 -25.76 9.87 -42.99
N ASN A 457 -24.45 10.11 -43.01
CA ASN A 457 -23.78 10.90 -44.04
C ASN A 457 -23.12 10.05 -45.13
N GLY A 458 -23.49 8.76 -45.23
CA GLY A 458 -23.12 7.88 -46.34
C GLY A 458 -21.74 7.23 -46.24
N ALA A 459 -21.15 7.18 -45.04
CA ALA A 459 -19.94 6.39 -44.79
C ALA A 459 -20.27 4.95 -44.39
N TYR A 460 -19.25 4.10 -44.34
CA TYR A 460 -19.32 2.71 -43.88
C TYR A 460 -18.61 2.55 -42.52
N PRO A 461 -19.26 2.95 -41.41
CA PRO A 461 -18.66 2.92 -40.08
C PRO A 461 -18.59 1.51 -39.49
N THR A 462 -17.54 1.27 -38.69
CA THR A 462 -17.38 0.18 -37.73
C THR A 462 -16.65 0.74 -36.50
N GLY A 463 -16.65 0.01 -35.38
CA GLY A 463 -15.95 0.45 -34.16
C GLY A 463 -15.21 -0.66 -33.42
N THR A 464 -14.37 -0.25 -32.45
CA THR A 464 -13.89 -1.12 -31.37
C THR A 464 -14.32 -0.55 -30.02
N GLU A 465 -14.71 -1.41 -29.08
CA GLU A 465 -15.12 -0.99 -27.74
C GLU A 465 -14.81 -2.08 -26.70
N LEU A 466 -14.25 -1.69 -25.55
CA LEU A 466 -13.91 -2.62 -24.47
C LEU A 466 -15.15 -3.18 -23.78
N SER A 467 -16.21 -2.37 -23.68
CA SER A 467 -17.47 -2.77 -23.07
C SER A 467 -18.32 -3.60 -24.03
N SER A 468 -18.59 -4.86 -23.66
CA SER A 468 -19.50 -5.72 -24.43
C SER A 468 -20.92 -5.16 -24.45
N TYR A 469 -21.34 -4.50 -23.38
CA TYR A 469 -22.64 -3.82 -23.30
C TYR A 469 -22.76 -2.72 -24.36
N ALA A 470 -21.78 -1.82 -24.45
CA ALA A 470 -21.82 -0.73 -25.41
C ALA A 470 -21.69 -1.22 -26.86
N ALA A 471 -20.81 -2.21 -27.12
CA ALA A 471 -20.69 -2.84 -28.44
C ALA A 471 -22.02 -3.45 -28.92
N ASN A 472 -22.71 -4.18 -28.04
CA ASN A 472 -24.03 -4.75 -28.35
C ASN A 472 -25.08 -3.67 -28.58
N TYR A 473 -25.09 -2.61 -27.76
CA TYR A 473 -25.99 -1.47 -27.92
C TYR A 473 -25.86 -0.82 -29.30
N VAL A 474 -24.62 -0.60 -29.78
CA VAL A 474 -24.39 -0.01 -31.10
C VAL A 474 -24.94 -0.89 -32.22
N LYS A 475 -24.76 -2.21 -32.10
CA LYS A 475 -25.28 -3.17 -33.06
C LYS A 475 -26.81 -3.17 -33.09
N GLU A 476 -27.45 -3.26 -31.91
CA GLU A 476 -28.91 -3.30 -31.78
C GLU A 476 -29.57 -2.00 -32.22
N LYS A 477 -29.05 -0.85 -31.78
CA LYS A 477 -29.67 0.46 -32.01
C LYS A 477 -29.33 1.07 -33.37
N HIS A 478 -28.08 0.96 -33.80
CA HIS A 478 -27.58 1.65 -34.99
C HIS A 478 -27.38 0.71 -36.18
N GLY A 479 -27.43 -0.62 -35.96
CA GLY A 479 -27.18 -1.61 -37.00
C GLY A 479 -25.76 -1.47 -37.56
N ILE A 480 -24.77 -1.27 -36.67
CA ILE A 480 -23.36 -1.11 -36.99
C ILE A 480 -22.58 -2.15 -36.19
N ASP A 481 -21.75 -2.94 -36.86
CA ASP A 481 -20.92 -3.93 -36.17
C ASP A 481 -19.78 -3.25 -35.42
N VAL A 482 -19.56 -3.69 -34.18
CA VAL A 482 -18.49 -3.22 -33.28
C VAL A 482 -17.76 -4.44 -32.74
N ILE A 483 -16.43 -4.42 -32.82
CA ILE A 483 -15.59 -5.48 -32.26
C ILE A 483 -15.38 -5.21 -30.77
N ASN A 484 -15.74 -6.17 -29.93
CA ASN A 484 -15.51 -6.06 -28.50
C ASN A 484 -14.03 -6.34 -28.17
N GLY A 485 -13.26 -5.30 -27.89
CA GLY A 485 -11.82 -5.40 -27.64
C GLY A 485 -11.07 -4.09 -27.91
N THR A 486 -9.74 -4.15 -27.79
CA THR A 486 -8.86 -3.04 -28.18
C THR A 486 -8.65 -3.02 -29.69
N LEU A 487 -8.09 -1.92 -30.20
CA LEU A 487 -7.70 -1.80 -31.60
C LEU A 487 -6.77 -2.95 -32.05
N GLU A 488 -5.79 -3.28 -31.22
CA GLU A 488 -4.78 -4.31 -31.51
C GLU A 488 -5.40 -5.71 -31.56
N SER A 489 -6.36 -6.01 -30.67
CA SER A 489 -7.06 -7.30 -30.68
C SER A 489 -8.01 -7.48 -31.87
N ALA A 490 -8.46 -6.39 -32.49
CA ALA A 490 -9.38 -6.43 -33.61
C ALA A 490 -8.73 -6.94 -34.90
N LYS A 491 -7.39 -6.90 -34.99
CA LYS A 491 -6.58 -7.48 -36.09
C LYS A 491 -7.07 -7.08 -37.48
N PHE A 492 -7.40 -5.80 -37.67
CA PHE A 492 -7.84 -5.30 -38.97
C PHE A 492 -6.74 -5.45 -40.03
N PRO A 493 -7.09 -5.67 -41.31
CA PRO A 493 -6.12 -5.67 -42.41
C PRO A 493 -5.41 -4.32 -42.52
N ALA A 494 -4.18 -4.33 -43.05
CA ALA A 494 -3.49 -3.09 -43.41
C ALA A 494 -4.27 -2.34 -44.50
N ASP A 495 -4.14 -1.01 -44.55
CA ASP A 495 -4.75 -0.17 -45.59
C ASP A 495 -6.25 -0.41 -45.80
N ASN A 496 -6.99 -0.66 -44.72
CA ASN A 496 -8.40 -1.01 -44.76
C ASN A 496 -9.33 0.19 -44.60
N PHE A 497 -8.92 1.23 -43.85
CA PHE A 497 -9.78 2.36 -43.51
C PHE A 497 -9.39 3.65 -44.25
N ASP A 498 -10.39 4.40 -44.68
CA ASP A 498 -10.22 5.72 -45.30
C ASP A 498 -10.13 6.82 -44.23
N PHE A 499 -10.78 6.59 -43.09
CA PHE A 499 -10.75 7.50 -41.95
C PHE A 499 -10.76 6.74 -40.61
N ILE A 500 -10.01 7.23 -39.62
CA ILE A 500 -10.04 6.70 -38.25
C ILE A 500 -10.27 7.84 -37.25
N SER A 501 -11.17 7.66 -36.29
CA SER A 501 -11.32 8.55 -35.15
C SER A 501 -10.93 7.87 -33.84
N ILE A 502 -10.32 8.64 -32.95
CA ILE A 502 -10.04 8.24 -31.56
C ILE A 502 -10.30 9.44 -30.65
N TRP A 503 -11.39 9.38 -29.89
CA TRP A 503 -11.90 10.49 -29.09
C TRP A 503 -11.73 10.21 -27.60
N HIS A 504 -10.75 10.84 -26.94
CA HIS A 504 -10.52 10.70 -25.49
C HIS A 504 -10.32 9.23 -25.07
N VAL A 505 -9.52 8.49 -25.85
CA VAL A 505 -9.17 7.08 -25.61
C VAL A 505 -7.66 6.88 -25.48
N LEU A 506 -6.86 7.67 -26.22
CA LEU A 506 -5.41 7.52 -26.28
C LEU A 506 -4.74 7.74 -24.90
N GLU A 507 -5.31 8.57 -24.05
CA GLU A 507 -4.88 8.79 -22.66
C GLU A 507 -5.09 7.59 -21.75
N HIS A 508 -5.93 6.63 -22.13
CA HIS A 508 -6.26 5.44 -21.35
C HIS A 508 -5.51 4.19 -21.80
N VAL A 509 -4.93 4.18 -23.00
CA VAL A 509 -4.25 2.99 -23.51
C VAL A 509 -2.89 2.79 -22.84
N PRO A 510 -2.47 1.53 -22.57
CA PRO A 510 -1.21 1.24 -21.91
C PRO A 510 0.02 1.52 -22.79
N ASP A 511 -0.11 1.46 -24.12
CA ASP A 511 0.97 1.75 -25.07
C ASP A 511 0.46 2.62 -26.24
N PRO A 512 0.40 3.97 -26.05
CA PRO A 512 -0.14 4.87 -27.06
C PRO A 512 0.68 4.92 -28.35
N THR A 513 2.00 4.67 -28.28
CA THR A 513 2.83 4.60 -29.50
C THR A 513 2.49 3.37 -30.32
N SER A 514 2.28 2.22 -29.71
CA SER A 514 1.83 1.01 -30.41
C SER A 514 0.45 1.22 -31.03
N THR A 515 -0.51 1.77 -30.28
CA THR A 515 -1.86 2.07 -30.80
C THR A 515 -1.82 3.01 -32.00
N LEU A 516 -1.02 4.10 -31.94
CA LEU A 516 -0.89 5.02 -33.07
C LEU A 516 -0.21 4.39 -34.30
N LYS A 517 0.79 3.51 -34.09
CA LYS A 517 1.39 2.74 -35.19
C LYS A 517 0.38 1.78 -35.82
N GLU A 518 -0.48 1.17 -35.02
CA GLU A 518 -1.52 0.29 -35.52
C GLU A 518 -2.56 1.08 -36.33
N MET A 519 -2.99 2.25 -35.85
CA MET A 519 -3.82 3.18 -36.62
C MET A 519 -3.16 3.53 -37.96
N HIS A 520 -1.87 3.86 -37.97
CA HIS A 520 -1.14 4.17 -39.20
C HIS A 520 -1.09 2.97 -40.16
N ARG A 521 -0.92 1.75 -39.65
CA ARG A 521 -0.89 0.52 -40.46
C ARG A 521 -2.22 0.25 -41.16
N ILE A 522 -3.33 0.39 -40.44
CA ILE A 522 -4.67 0.04 -40.96
C ILE A 522 -5.32 1.16 -41.76
N LEU A 523 -4.81 2.39 -41.67
CA LEU A 523 -5.24 3.51 -42.50
C LEU A 523 -4.64 3.37 -43.91
N LYS A 524 -5.43 3.65 -44.95
CA LYS A 524 -4.96 3.68 -46.34
C LYS A 524 -3.96 4.82 -46.59
N PRO A 525 -3.10 4.73 -47.63
CA PRO A 525 -2.34 5.88 -48.11
C PRO A 525 -3.28 7.07 -48.40
N ALA A 526 -2.88 8.28 -48.00
CA ALA A 526 -3.71 9.49 -48.00
C ALA A 526 -4.99 9.43 -47.14
N GLY A 527 -5.21 8.34 -46.41
CA GLY A 527 -6.26 8.23 -45.40
C GLY A 527 -5.97 9.14 -44.22
N LYS A 528 -7.02 9.59 -43.53
CA LYS A 528 -6.92 10.59 -42.45
C LYS A 528 -7.34 10.04 -41.10
N ALA A 529 -6.80 10.61 -40.03
CA ALA A 529 -7.24 10.30 -38.69
C ALA A 529 -7.44 11.55 -37.85
N VAL A 530 -8.41 11.51 -36.94
CA VAL A 530 -8.61 12.54 -35.91
C VAL A 530 -8.32 11.95 -34.54
N ILE A 531 -7.51 12.66 -33.77
CA ILE A 531 -7.10 12.28 -32.43
C ILE A 531 -7.45 13.43 -31.49
N ALA A 532 -8.25 13.17 -30.46
CA ALA A 532 -8.54 14.14 -29.42
C ALA A 532 -8.17 13.59 -28.03
N VAL A 533 -7.50 14.40 -27.22
CA VAL A 533 -7.11 14.06 -25.84
C VAL A 533 -7.21 15.29 -24.92
N PRO A 534 -7.29 15.11 -23.60
CA PRO A 534 -7.17 16.17 -22.62
C PRO A 534 -5.84 16.93 -22.75
N ASN A 535 -5.88 18.25 -22.57
CA ASN A 535 -4.71 19.11 -22.58
C ASN A 535 -4.14 19.25 -21.17
N LEU A 536 -2.90 18.82 -20.97
CA LEU A 536 -2.15 19.05 -19.73
C LEU A 536 -1.88 20.56 -19.50
N ASN A 537 -1.75 21.35 -20.57
CA ASN A 537 -1.50 22.80 -20.52
C ASN A 537 -2.80 23.63 -20.43
N ASN A 538 -3.78 23.18 -19.65
CA ASN A 538 -5.06 23.86 -19.45
C ASN A 538 -5.01 24.95 -18.36
N ILE A 539 -4.07 25.89 -18.51
CA ILE A 539 -3.73 26.88 -17.46
C ILE A 539 -4.93 27.72 -17.01
N LEU A 540 -5.85 28.06 -17.93
CA LEU A 540 -7.03 28.84 -17.64
C LEU A 540 -8.01 28.06 -16.77
N TYR A 541 -8.24 26.78 -17.09
CA TYR A 541 -9.04 25.89 -16.26
C TYR A 541 -8.44 25.74 -14.85
N ARG A 542 -7.12 25.55 -14.74
CA ARG A 542 -6.42 25.46 -13.45
C ARG A 542 -6.58 26.73 -12.62
N LEU A 543 -6.52 27.90 -13.26
CA LEU A 543 -6.72 29.19 -12.61
C LEU A 543 -8.16 29.33 -12.10
N VAL A 544 -9.16 29.05 -12.95
CA VAL A 544 -10.58 29.07 -12.55
C VAL A 544 -10.82 28.10 -11.39
N TYR A 545 -10.34 26.87 -11.50
CA TYR A 545 -10.44 25.87 -10.44
C TYR A 545 -9.80 26.35 -9.13
N PHE A 546 -8.62 26.99 -9.20
CA PHE A 546 -7.96 27.56 -8.02
C PHE A 546 -8.77 28.69 -7.39
N ILE A 547 -9.35 29.60 -8.18
CA ILE A 547 -10.20 30.70 -7.67
C ILE A 547 -11.41 30.16 -6.90
N PHE A 548 -12.10 29.16 -7.45
CA PHE A 548 -13.33 28.62 -6.84
C PHE A 548 -13.11 27.59 -5.73
N LYS A 549 -12.07 26.76 -5.83
CA LYS A 549 -11.83 25.64 -4.90
C LYS A 549 -10.65 25.87 -3.96
N ARG A 550 -9.87 26.93 -4.16
CA ARG A 550 -8.64 27.26 -3.42
C ARG A 550 -7.65 26.09 -3.34
N LYS A 551 -7.61 25.28 -4.39
CA LYS A 551 -6.77 24.07 -4.53
C LYS A 551 -6.27 23.96 -5.98
N ILE A 552 -5.12 23.34 -6.16
CA ILE A 552 -4.63 22.96 -7.49
C ILE A 552 -5.30 21.62 -7.87
N PRO A 553 -5.89 21.48 -9.07
CA PRO A 553 -6.47 20.22 -9.49
C PRO A 553 -5.35 19.19 -9.66
N ARG A 554 -5.53 18.03 -9.03
CA ARG A 554 -4.62 16.88 -9.16
C ARG A 554 -4.85 16.22 -10.52
N LEU A 555 -3.80 15.66 -11.10
CA LEU A 555 -3.92 14.88 -12.34
C LEU A 555 -4.51 13.49 -12.11
N PHE A 556 -4.39 12.99 -10.88
CA PHE A 556 -4.91 11.69 -10.51
C PHE A 556 -5.41 11.68 -9.05
N THR A 557 -6.53 11.02 -8.82
CA THR A 557 -7.00 10.67 -7.48
C THR A 557 -7.48 9.23 -7.43
N GLU A 558 -7.18 8.51 -6.34
CA GLU A 558 -7.56 7.09 -6.15
C GLU A 558 -9.09 6.85 -6.08
N LYS A 559 -9.90 7.91 -6.16
CA LYS A 559 -11.37 7.86 -6.20
C LYS A 559 -11.94 8.03 -7.61
N GLU A 560 -11.10 8.30 -8.61
CA GLU A 560 -11.53 8.41 -10.00
C GLU A 560 -11.99 7.06 -10.55
N ARG A 561 -13.11 7.07 -11.28
CA ARG A 561 -13.67 5.89 -11.94
C ARG A 561 -12.97 5.55 -13.26
N GLU A 562 -12.24 6.51 -13.83
CA GLU A 562 -11.49 6.39 -15.08
C GLU A 562 -10.04 6.78 -14.82
N PHE A 563 -9.10 5.97 -15.31
CA PHE A 563 -7.66 6.24 -15.17
C PHE A 563 -7.10 6.85 -16.44
N HIS A 564 -6.69 8.11 -16.39
CA HIS A 564 -5.83 8.69 -17.44
C HIS A 564 -4.40 8.21 -17.20
N VAL A 565 -3.93 7.27 -18.02
CA VAL A 565 -2.58 6.70 -17.93
C VAL A 565 -1.53 7.67 -18.49
N TYR A 566 -1.87 8.40 -19.56
CA TYR A 566 -0.99 9.35 -20.21
C TYR A 566 -1.60 10.76 -20.26
N PHE A 567 -0.76 11.77 -20.06
CA PHE A 567 -1.16 13.18 -20.09
C PHE A 567 -0.36 13.94 -21.16
N TYR A 568 -1.09 14.55 -22.09
CA TYR A 568 -0.50 15.15 -23.28
C TYR A 568 -0.50 16.67 -23.22
N THR A 569 0.61 17.25 -23.65
CA THR A 569 0.65 18.64 -24.11
C THR A 569 0.57 18.62 -25.63
N HIS A 570 0.28 19.77 -26.23
CA HIS A 570 0.31 19.94 -27.68
C HIS A 570 1.64 19.47 -28.29
N ALA A 571 2.77 19.81 -27.64
CA ALA A 571 4.10 19.43 -28.10
C ALA A 571 4.38 17.93 -27.99
N THR A 572 3.94 17.27 -26.91
CA THR A 572 4.19 15.83 -26.73
C THR A 572 3.32 14.99 -27.65
N LEU A 573 2.06 15.37 -27.87
CA LEU A 573 1.19 14.69 -28.83
C LEU A 573 1.68 14.85 -30.26
N ARG A 574 2.04 16.08 -30.68
CA ARG A 574 2.65 16.36 -31.99
C ARG A 574 3.84 15.44 -32.27
N LYS A 575 4.79 15.37 -31.33
CA LYS A 575 5.98 14.50 -31.45
C LYS A 575 5.59 13.03 -31.57
N MET A 576 4.59 12.58 -30.82
CA MET A 576 4.14 11.19 -30.84
C MET A 576 3.50 10.81 -32.17
N LEU A 577 2.63 11.67 -32.71
CA LEU A 577 1.98 11.48 -34.01
C LEU A 577 3.01 11.43 -35.15
N THR A 578 3.96 12.37 -35.18
CA THR A 578 5.04 12.36 -36.17
C THR A 578 5.91 11.09 -36.05
N LYS A 579 6.23 10.65 -34.83
CA LYS A 579 6.99 9.40 -34.61
C LYS A 579 6.23 8.15 -35.06
N ALA A 580 4.90 8.18 -35.00
CA ALA A 580 4.05 7.10 -35.49
C ALA A 580 3.92 7.07 -37.03
N GLY A 581 4.51 8.04 -37.74
CA GLY A 581 4.52 8.11 -39.21
C GLY A 581 3.51 9.08 -39.82
N PHE A 582 2.70 9.75 -39.00
CA PHE A 582 1.67 10.65 -39.50
C PHE A 582 2.20 12.02 -39.93
N ARG A 583 1.62 12.56 -41.00
CA ARG A 583 1.74 13.97 -41.38
C ARG A 583 0.60 14.77 -40.75
N ILE A 584 0.94 15.86 -40.06
CA ILE A 584 -0.05 16.71 -39.40
C ILE A 584 -0.67 17.64 -40.44
N ILE A 585 -2.00 17.61 -40.52
CA ILE A 585 -2.80 18.44 -41.43
C ILE A 585 -3.34 19.66 -40.69
N GLU A 586 -3.85 19.46 -39.48
CA GLU A 586 -4.46 20.53 -38.70
C GLU A 586 -4.36 20.30 -37.19
N GLU A 587 -4.26 21.41 -36.44
CA GLU A 587 -4.16 21.46 -34.98
C GLU A 587 -5.23 22.40 -34.40
N ARG A 588 -6.01 21.89 -33.46
CA ARG A 588 -7.21 22.56 -32.92
C ARG A 588 -7.37 22.40 -31.41
N ILE A 589 -8.26 23.21 -30.86
CA ILE A 589 -8.84 23.03 -29.53
C ILE A 589 -10.16 22.27 -29.70
N ASP A 590 -10.38 21.20 -28.92
CA ASP A 590 -11.69 20.53 -28.89
C ASP A 590 -12.64 21.31 -27.95
N ILE A 591 -13.50 22.15 -28.54
CA ILE A 591 -14.31 23.17 -27.84
C ILE A 591 -15.77 22.74 -27.52
N ASP A 592 -16.13 21.47 -27.68
CA ASP A 592 -17.55 21.04 -27.66
C ASP A 592 -18.03 20.46 -26.31
N ARG A 593 -17.53 20.96 -25.18
CA ARG A 593 -17.96 20.44 -23.87
C ARG A 593 -19.39 20.82 -23.51
N SER A 594 -20.04 19.98 -22.70
CA SER A 594 -21.47 20.13 -22.39
C SER A 594 -21.76 21.18 -21.31
N PHE A 595 -20.81 21.48 -20.42
CA PHE A 595 -21.00 22.36 -19.27
C PHE A 595 -20.70 23.83 -19.60
N TRP A 596 -21.53 24.77 -19.12
CA TRP A 596 -21.47 26.19 -19.53
C TRP A 596 -20.17 26.91 -19.14
N ALA A 597 -19.61 26.62 -17.96
CA ALA A 597 -18.36 27.21 -17.51
C ALA A 597 -17.16 26.72 -18.34
N GLU A 598 -17.18 25.45 -18.75
CA GLU A 598 -16.16 24.87 -19.63
C GLU A 598 -16.24 25.50 -21.03
N LYS A 599 -17.44 25.70 -21.57
CA LYS A 599 -17.64 26.42 -22.85
C LYS A 599 -17.06 27.83 -22.84
N LEU A 600 -17.17 28.54 -21.72
CA LEU A 600 -16.59 29.88 -21.59
C LEU A 600 -15.06 29.83 -21.58
N ILE A 601 -14.47 28.89 -20.83
CA ILE A 601 -13.02 28.66 -20.80
C ILE A 601 -12.52 28.30 -22.20
N ASP A 602 -13.21 27.41 -22.91
CA ASP A 602 -12.84 27.01 -24.27
C ASP A 602 -12.92 28.16 -25.27
N ARG A 603 -13.95 29.03 -25.18
CA ARG A 603 -14.05 30.24 -26.01
C ARG A 603 -12.91 31.22 -25.77
N ILE A 604 -12.57 31.50 -24.51
CA ILE A 604 -11.45 32.39 -24.16
C ILE A 604 -10.13 31.77 -24.64
N SER A 605 -9.94 30.47 -24.43
CA SER A 605 -8.75 29.73 -24.87
C SER A 605 -8.62 29.75 -26.40
N TYR A 606 -9.72 29.67 -27.14
CA TYR A 606 -9.74 29.78 -28.58
C TYR A 606 -9.30 31.16 -29.09
N VAL A 607 -9.79 32.23 -28.47
CA VAL A 607 -9.35 33.61 -28.79
C VAL A 607 -7.86 33.76 -28.49
N LEU A 608 -7.41 33.30 -27.32
CA LEU A 608 -5.98 33.34 -26.95
C LEU A 608 -5.12 32.54 -27.93
N TYR A 609 -5.58 31.36 -28.35
CA TYR A 609 -4.88 30.55 -29.34
C TYR A 609 -4.75 31.27 -30.69
N LYS A 610 -5.82 31.93 -31.16
CA LYS A 610 -5.77 32.72 -32.40
C LYS A 610 -4.80 33.91 -32.34
N LEU A 611 -4.63 34.50 -31.15
CA LEU A 611 -3.74 35.66 -30.95
C LEU A 611 -2.28 35.26 -30.70
N THR A 612 -2.05 34.14 -30.01
CA THR A 612 -0.71 33.79 -29.45
C THR A 612 -0.12 32.50 -30.02
N GLY A 613 -0.93 31.68 -30.68
CA GLY A 613 -0.55 30.31 -31.07
C GLY A 613 -0.45 29.32 -29.89
N ILE A 614 -0.68 29.76 -28.65
CA ILE A 614 -0.58 28.90 -27.46
C ILE A 614 -1.94 28.25 -27.18
N ASN A 615 -1.99 26.93 -27.23
CA ASN A 615 -3.20 26.17 -26.92
C ASN A 615 -3.35 25.98 -25.40
N THR A 616 -4.21 26.80 -24.78
CA THR A 616 -4.58 26.74 -23.36
C THR A 616 -5.94 26.06 -23.10
N GLY A 617 -6.56 25.52 -24.16
CA GLY A 617 -7.87 24.89 -24.09
C GLY A 617 -7.87 23.62 -23.25
N ILE A 618 -9.06 23.12 -22.88
CA ILE A 618 -9.18 21.96 -22.00
C ILE A 618 -8.77 20.67 -22.71
N ALA A 619 -8.94 20.60 -24.03
CA ALA A 619 -8.59 19.43 -24.86
C ALA A 619 -7.94 19.86 -26.19
N ILE A 620 -7.13 18.95 -26.74
CA ILE A 620 -6.36 19.15 -27.97
C ILE A 620 -6.91 18.18 -29.02
N GLU A 621 -7.04 18.65 -30.26
CA GLU A 621 -7.46 17.85 -31.41
C GLU A 621 -6.41 17.98 -32.54
N PHE A 622 -6.01 16.85 -33.11
CA PHE A 622 -5.15 16.77 -34.28
C PHE A 622 -5.87 16.07 -35.41
N LEU A 623 -5.85 16.66 -36.61
CA LEU A 623 -6.15 15.99 -37.86
C LEU A 623 -4.84 15.62 -38.53
N VAL A 624 -4.67 14.34 -38.84
CA VAL A 624 -3.46 13.80 -39.44
C VAL A 624 -3.77 12.96 -40.67
N GLU A 625 -2.75 12.69 -41.47
CA GLU A 625 -2.82 11.88 -42.69
C GLU A 625 -1.67 10.87 -42.73
N LYS A 626 -1.95 9.69 -43.29
CA LYS A 626 -0.91 8.74 -43.68
C LYS A 626 -0.29 9.18 -45.01
N PRO A 627 1.01 9.53 -45.04
CA PRO A 627 1.69 10.02 -46.25
C PRO A 627 1.62 9.06 -47.44
#